data_AF-A0A545TY66-F1
#
_entry.id   AF-A0A545TY66-F1
#
_cell.length_a   1.000
_cell.length_b   1.000
_cell.length_c   1.000
_cell.angle_alpha   90.00
_cell.angle_beta   90.00
_cell.angle_gamma   90.00
#
_symmetry.space_group_name_H-M   'P 1'
#
loop_
_entity.id
_entity.type
_entity.pdbx_description
1 polymer ?
#
loop_
_entity_poly.entity_id
_entity_poly.type
_entity_poly.pdbx_seq_one_letter_code
_entity_poly.pdbx_strand_id
1 'polypeptide(L)'
;MARPEQNGVGLRGNLEYETKMAEQKFNYFERRALWEAHDKRCAYCRDPISFAEMEVDHVLPESLLNDEAEWAHVREEQGLLRDFSLRGYENLQPSCRACNSRKRAEVFPAGRTAIELGVTRKKKIIVEELVQRFRKADETDKLRFAIAGALGSGTISEEEVSETMAKARESSGVFRLSSVFKLFGDAPLRDISKSDYKHYLNTKISLPPEMENGLRLISQGGKEVYVTTLQEFQEAVDNSFYAYSNFEMSVEFQSFKRPLALLQTIKAAKVPEKSFIDNPRIGLSDISLLPATLLFLTEDMTNDPAFAGQREELKGRSIQDLVSSGDARVTRVGANSIGIDYDGGRTFMFELMRADVTGDGIQDMVIHWGAGVHGGTYGTASVLVLTRLTENEMFSVTRAKGASAHLQG
;
A
#
# COMPACT_ATOMS: atom_id res chain seq x y z
N MET A 1 80.24 -25.21 69.73
CA MET A 1 79.20 -25.85 70.56
C MET A 1 77.89 -25.09 70.34
N ALA A 2 76.81 -25.81 70.02
CA ALA A 2 75.38 -25.44 69.98
C ALA A 2 74.84 -24.35 69.00
N ARG A 3 73.87 -24.76 68.15
CA ARG A 3 72.79 -23.95 67.49
C ARG A 3 71.58 -23.78 68.47
N PRO A 4 70.39 -23.13 68.19
CA PRO A 4 69.81 -22.60 66.91
C PRO A 4 68.89 -21.31 66.97
N GLU A 5 68.40 -20.89 65.78
CA GLU A 5 67.10 -20.23 65.39
C GLU A 5 66.70 -18.80 65.91
N GLN A 6 65.97 -17.90 65.22
CA GLN A 6 64.93 -17.96 64.16
C GLN A 6 64.98 -16.77 63.15
N ASN A 7 64.28 -16.98 62.03
CA ASN A 7 64.01 -16.13 60.86
C ASN A 7 63.09 -14.91 61.09
N GLY A 8 63.19 -13.92 60.20
CA GLY A 8 62.17 -12.89 59.97
C GLY A 8 62.33 -12.22 58.59
N VAL A 9 61.45 -12.54 57.65
CA VAL A 9 61.37 -12.04 56.27
C VAL A 9 60.43 -10.82 56.22
N GLY A 10 60.84 -9.76 55.54
CA GLY A 10 59.97 -8.62 55.21
C GLY A 10 60.16 -8.17 53.77
N LEU A 11 59.13 -8.33 52.94
CA LEU A 11 59.01 -7.66 51.64
C LEU A 11 57.55 -7.21 51.46
N ARG A 12 57.35 -5.88 51.44
CA ARG A 12 56.13 -5.22 50.98
C ARG A 12 56.22 -5.06 49.47
N GLY A 13 55.25 -5.57 48.72
CA GLY A 13 55.03 -5.25 47.31
C GLY A 13 53.67 -4.58 47.15
N ASN A 14 53.66 -3.33 46.66
CA ASN A 14 52.47 -2.65 46.18
C ASN A 14 52.12 -3.23 44.79
N LEU A 15 50.87 -3.68 44.61
CA LEU A 15 50.28 -4.02 43.32
C LEU A 15 49.31 -2.89 42.93
N GLU A 16 49.71 -2.05 41.98
CA GLU A 16 48.79 -1.15 41.27
C GLU A 16 48.03 -1.97 40.22
N TYR A 17 46.71 -2.14 40.42
CA TYR A 17 45.81 -2.71 39.42
C TYR A 17 45.42 -1.63 38.40
N GLU A 18 45.96 -1.73 37.19
CA GLU A 18 45.61 -0.85 36.07
C GLU A 18 44.20 -1.21 35.56
N THR A 19 43.23 -0.32 35.79
CA THR A 19 41.81 -0.56 35.47
C THR A 19 41.55 -0.29 33.99
N LYS A 20 41.26 -1.32 33.19
CA LYS A 20 40.89 -1.17 31.77
C LYS A 20 39.49 -0.54 31.63
N MET A 21 39.38 0.48 30.77
CA MET A 21 38.14 1.21 30.45
C MET A 21 37.23 0.46 29.45
N ALA A 22 35.97 0.89 29.32
CA ALA A 22 34.98 0.32 28.39
C ALA A 22 35.44 0.35 26.91
N GLU A 23 35.21 -0.75 26.20
CA GLU A 23 35.61 -0.99 24.81
C GLU A 23 34.45 -0.85 23.81
N GLN A 24 33.20 -0.97 24.28
CA GLN A 24 32.00 -0.86 23.44
C GLN A 24 31.89 0.54 22.83
N LYS A 25 31.85 0.60 21.50
CA LYS A 25 31.60 1.83 20.74
C LYS A 25 30.11 1.99 20.48
N PHE A 26 29.59 3.20 20.70
CA PHE A 26 28.20 3.56 20.45
C PHE A 26 28.09 4.50 19.25
N ASN A 27 27.21 4.18 18.31
CA ASN A 27 26.90 5.07 17.19
C ASN A 27 25.98 6.23 17.64
N TYR A 28 25.79 7.21 16.75
CA TYR A 28 24.96 8.38 17.03
C TYR A 28 23.53 8.03 17.45
N PHE A 29 22.90 7.03 16.79
CA PHE A 29 21.52 6.64 17.08
C PHE A 29 21.39 6.01 18.47
N GLU A 30 22.34 5.18 18.88
CA GLU A 30 22.37 4.53 20.19
C GLU A 30 22.55 5.57 21.30
N ARG A 31 23.50 6.49 21.14
CA ARG A 31 23.71 7.60 22.08
C ARG A 31 22.45 8.46 22.20
N ARG A 32 21.83 8.80 21.07
CA ARG A 32 20.62 9.64 21.04
C ARG A 32 19.44 8.94 21.70
N ALA A 33 19.26 7.65 21.42
CA ALA A 33 18.18 6.87 22.00
C ALA A 33 18.30 6.76 23.52
N LEU A 34 19.50 6.51 24.05
CA LEU A 34 19.76 6.50 25.50
C LEU A 34 19.47 7.87 26.13
N TRP A 35 19.93 8.95 25.50
CA TRP A 35 19.68 10.31 25.97
C TRP A 35 18.18 10.67 26.00
N GLU A 36 17.45 10.39 24.93
CA GLU A 36 16.01 10.69 24.84
C GLU A 36 15.18 9.77 25.75
N ALA A 37 15.50 8.47 25.84
CA ALA A 37 14.78 7.54 26.70
C ALA A 37 14.90 7.91 28.19
N HIS A 38 15.98 8.56 28.60
CA HIS A 38 16.19 9.05 29.97
C HIS A 38 15.85 10.54 30.14
N ASP A 39 14.96 11.08 29.31
CA ASP A 39 14.43 12.43 29.42
C ASP A 39 15.52 13.51 29.38
N LYS A 40 16.62 13.24 28.66
CA LYS A 40 17.76 14.14 28.45
C LYS A 40 18.48 14.51 29.74
N ARG A 41 18.47 13.59 30.72
CA ARG A 41 19.06 13.78 32.05
C ARG A 41 20.10 12.72 32.34
N CYS A 42 21.07 13.08 33.18
CA CYS A 42 22.01 12.13 33.76
C CYS A 42 21.22 11.12 34.61
N ALA A 43 21.47 9.82 34.41
CA ALA A 43 20.77 8.79 35.16
C ALA A 43 21.04 8.87 36.68
N TYR A 44 22.26 9.31 37.05
CA TYR A 44 22.71 9.40 38.44
C TYR A 44 22.25 10.66 39.18
N CYS A 45 22.62 11.85 38.69
CA CYS A 45 22.30 13.11 39.38
C CYS A 45 20.94 13.69 38.97
N ARG A 46 20.32 13.18 37.90
CA ARG A 46 19.02 13.63 37.35
C ARG A 46 19.03 15.04 36.77
N ASP A 47 20.17 15.71 36.77
CA ASP A 47 20.34 17.01 36.10
C ASP A 47 20.21 16.86 34.58
N PRO A 48 19.65 17.87 33.89
CA PRO A 48 19.68 17.91 32.43
C PRO A 48 21.12 17.86 31.91
N ILE A 49 21.34 17.09 30.86
CA ILE A 49 22.64 17.00 30.18
C ILE A 49 22.44 17.29 28.70
N SER A 50 23.34 18.04 28.09
CA SER A 50 23.32 18.22 26.64
C SER A 50 23.76 16.93 25.94
N PHE A 51 23.33 16.74 24.70
CA PHE A 51 23.75 15.57 23.92
C PHE A 51 25.27 15.53 23.69
N ALA A 52 25.91 16.70 23.56
CA ALA A 52 27.35 16.83 23.36
C ALA A 52 28.15 16.39 24.61
N GLU A 53 27.63 16.66 25.80
CA GLU A 53 28.29 16.36 27.09
C GLU A 53 27.88 15.00 27.68
N MET A 54 26.90 14.33 27.07
CA MET A 54 26.43 13.01 27.49
C MET A 54 27.47 11.92 27.17
N GLU A 55 27.79 11.13 28.19
CA GLU A 55 28.56 9.89 28.08
C GLU A 55 27.63 8.69 28.27
N VAL A 56 27.87 7.60 27.55
CA VAL A 56 27.18 6.33 27.81
C VAL A 56 27.99 5.61 28.87
N ASP A 57 27.33 5.21 29.95
CA ASP A 57 27.94 4.47 31.04
C ASP A 57 27.29 3.10 31.19
N HIS A 58 28.11 2.12 31.56
CA HIS A 58 27.68 0.78 31.91
C HIS A 58 27.45 0.71 33.41
N VAL A 59 26.23 0.40 33.86
CA VAL A 59 25.92 0.26 35.29
C VAL A 59 26.88 -0.74 35.94
N LEU A 60 27.01 -1.92 35.32
CA LEU A 60 28.06 -2.89 35.59
C LEU A 60 29.19 -2.71 34.59
N PRO A 61 30.45 -2.50 35.05
CA PRO A 61 31.58 -2.22 34.17
C PRO A 61 31.78 -3.30 33.10
N GLU A 62 32.07 -2.87 31.87
CA GLU A 62 32.41 -3.79 30.77
C GLU A 62 33.69 -4.59 31.06
N SER A 63 34.59 -4.08 31.91
CA SER A 63 35.83 -4.75 32.30
C SER A 63 35.61 -6.14 32.91
N LEU A 64 34.43 -6.41 33.47
CA LEU A 64 34.03 -7.74 33.96
C LEU A 64 34.05 -8.81 32.86
N LEU A 65 34.01 -8.44 31.58
CA LEU A 65 34.19 -9.39 30.47
C LEU A 65 35.61 -9.97 30.39
N ASN A 66 36.59 -9.34 31.05
CA ASN A 66 37.98 -9.80 31.04
C ASN A 66 38.27 -10.88 32.10
N ASP A 67 37.38 -11.06 33.08
CA ASP A 67 37.51 -12.07 34.13
C ASP A 67 36.18 -12.81 34.33
N GLU A 68 36.11 -14.03 33.80
CA GLU A 68 34.90 -14.86 33.86
C GLU A 68 34.53 -15.28 35.29
N ALA A 69 35.52 -15.46 36.17
CA ALA A 69 35.27 -15.86 37.56
C ALA A 69 34.69 -14.68 38.36
N GLU A 70 35.25 -13.48 38.17
CA GLU A 70 34.73 -12.25 38.76
C GLU A 70 33.33 -11.94 38.23
N TRP A 71 33.08 -12.07 36.92
CA TRP A 71 31.76 -11.89 36.36
C TRP A 71 30.74 -12.89 36.92
N ALA A 72 31.12 -14.18 37.04
CA ALA A 72 30.24 -15.19 37.63
C ALA A 72 29.85 -14.84 39.08
N HIS A 73 30.81 -14.37 39.87
CA HIS A 73 30.59 -13.94 41.24
C HIS A 73 29.66 -12.73 41.32
N VAL A 74 29.94 -11.66 40.56
CA VAL A 74 29.10 -10.45 40.52
C VAL A 74 27.70 -10.79 40.02
N ARG A 75 27.55 -11.63 39.01
CA ARG A 75 26.23 -12.04 38.49
C ARG A 75 25.39 -12.74 39.57
N GLU A 76 25.99 -13.61 40.36
CA GLU A 76 25.33 -14.31 41.46
C GLU A 76 24.97 -13.35 42.60
N GLU A 77 25.93 -12.52 43.06
CA GLU A 77 25.72 -11.53 44.12
C GLU A 77 24.58 -10.55 43.77
N GLN A 78 24.50 -10.15 42.51
CA GLN A 78 23.50 -9.22 42.00
C GLN A 78 22.18 -9.90 41.60
N GLY A 79 22.06 -11.23 41.71
CA GLY A 79 20.85 -11.98 41.39
C GLY A 79 20.41 -11.87 39.92
N LEU A 80 21.36 -11.74 38.99
CA LEU A 80 21.07 -11.53 37.57
C LEU A 80 20.75 -12.84 36.84
N LEU A 81 19.89 -12.73 35.83
CA LEU A 81 19.55 -13.85 34.95
C LEU A 81 20.76 -14.26 34.09
N ARG A 82 20.80 -15.52 33.66
CA ARG A 82 21.91 -16.07 32.86
C ARG A 82 22.08 -15.40 31.49
N ASP A 83 21.01 -14.82 30.95
CA ASP A 83 20.96 -14.13 29.66
C ASP A 83 21.24 -12.62 29.74
N PHE A 84 21.56 -12.09 30.93
CA PHE A 84 21.93 -10.68 31.08
C PHE A 84 23.18 -10.34 30.27
N SER A 85 23.09 -9.31 29.43
CA SER A 85 24.21 -8.86 28.62
C SER A 85 24.88 -7.62 29.23
N LEU A 86 26.18 -7.72 29.54
CA LEU A 86 26.98 -6.57 29.98
C LEU A 86 27.03 -5.47 28.90
N ARG A 87 26.85 -5.81 27.62
CA ARG A 87 26.78 -4.85 26.50
C ARG A 87 25.35 -4.50 26.08
N GLY A 88 24.34 -5.06 26.74
CA GLY A 88 22.93 -4.85 26.43
C GLY A 88 22.40 -3.54 27.00
N TYR A 89 21.33 -3.00 26.41
CA TYR A 89 20.70 -1.75 26.87
C TYR A 89 20.15 -1.84 28.29
N GLU A 90 19.89 -3.04 28.80
CA GLU A 90 19.58 -3.29 30.21
C GLU A 90 20.74 -2.95 31.17
N ASN A 91 21.94 -2.66 30.67
CA ASN A 91 23.11 -2.27 31.46
C ASN A 91 23.60 -0.84 31.11
N LEU A 92 22.94 -0.13 30.19
CA LEU A 92 23.44 1.13 29.65
C LEU A 92 22.57 2.31 30.08
N GLN A 93 23.21 3.42 30.44
CA GLN A 93 22.52 4.66 30.72
C GLN A 93 23.35 5.90 30.39
N PRO A 94 22.69 7.05 30.15
CA PRO A 94 23.41 8.30 29.96
C PRO A 94 23.89 8.87 31.30
N SER A 95 25.12 9.36 31.32
CA SER A 95 25.77 9.95 32.47
C SER A 95 26.40 11.30 32.09
N CYS A 96 26.46 12.22 33.05
CA CYS A 96 27.33 13.39 32.94
C CYS A 96 28.77 12.98 33.26
N ARG A 97 29.76 13.66 32.65
CA ARG A 97 31.18 13.38 32.87
C ARG A 97 31.57 13.30 34.36
N ALA A 98 31.03 14.19 35.20
CA ALA A 98 31.34 14.21 36.63
C ALA A 98 30.87 12.94 37.35
N CYS A 99 29.66 12.45 37.05
CA CYS A 99 29.14 11.22 37.64
C CYS A 99 29.84 9.98 37.11
N ASN A 100 30.08 9.91 35.79
CA ASN A 100 30.80 8.81 35.17
C ASN A 100 32.22 8.68 35.71
N SER A 101 32.96 9.80 35.79
CA SER A 101 34.33 9.85 36.31
C SER A 101 34.43 9.48 37.79
N ARG A 102 33.37 9.74 38.57
CA ARG A 102 33.30 9.34 39.98
C ARG A 102 33.02 7.84 40.14
N LYS A 103 32.20 7.25 39.27
CA LYS A 103 31.87 5.82 39.30
C LYS A 103 33.04 4.94 38.85
N ARG A 104 33.75 5.34 37.78
CA ARG A 104 34.84 4.54 37.17
C ARG A 104 34.36 3.11 36.85
N ALA A 105 35.27 2.13 36.92
CA ALA A 105 34.96 0.72 36.78
C ALA A 105 34.53 0.05 38.12
N GLU A 106 33.98 0.81 39.07
CA GLU A 106 33.49 0.23 40.32
C GLU A 106 32.09 -0.36 40.15
N VAL A 107 31.87 -1.54 40.74
CA VAL A 107 30.55 -2.14 40.92
C VAL A 107 29.93 -1.53 42.18
N PHE A 108 28.72 -0.98 42.07
CA PHE A 108 28.03 -0.46 43.25
C PHE A 108 27.62 -1.59 44.20
N PRO A 109 27.39 -1.28 45.50
CA PRO A 109 26.77 -2.24 46.42
C PRO A 109 25.45 -2.79 45.87
N ALA A 110 25.13 -4.04 46.18
CA ALA A 110 24.06 -4.78 45.51
C ALA A 110 22.70 -4.05 45.46
N GLY A 111 22.31 -3.41 46.57
CA GLY A 111 21.05 -2.64 46.62
C GLY A 111 21.02 -1.46 45.65
N ARG A 112 22.15 -0.77 45.45
CA ARG A 112 22.24 0.34 44.49
C ARG A 112 22.31 -0.16 43.06
N THR A 113 23.10 -1.19 42.80
CA THR A 113 23.17 -1.83 41.47
C THR A 113 21.79 -2.29 41.00
N ALA A 114 21.00 -2.92 41.89
CA ALA A 114 19.64 -3.34 41.57
C ALA A 114 18.71 -2.17 41.19
N ILE A 115 18.85 -1.01 41.84
CA ILE A 115 18.08 0.20 41.51
C ILE A 115 18.45 0.71 40.11
N GLU A 116 19.75 0.86 39.83
CA GLU A 116 20.25 1.37 38.56
C GLU A 116 19.88 0.42 37.40
N LEU A 117 20.06 -0.90 37.59
CA LEU A 117 19.63 -1.90 36.61
C LEU A 117 18.12 -1.95 36.43
N GLY A 118 17.35 -1.61 37.48
CA GLY A 118 15.91 -1.43 37.39
C GLY A 118 15.51 -0.24 36.53
N VAL A 119 16.30 0.84 36.52
CA VAL A 119 16.10 2.00 35.66
C VAL A 119 16.40 1.65 34.20
N THR A 120 17.57 1.09 33.91
CA THR A 120 17.98 0.73 32.54
C THR A 120 17.06 -0.33 31.94
N ARG A 121 16.65 -1.35 32.71
CA ARG A 121 15.71 -2.38 32.25
C ARG A 121 14.35 -1.79 31.83
N LYS A 122 13.84 -0.80 32.58
CA LYS A 122 12.59 -0.10 32.21
C LYS A 122 12.74 0.72 30.94
N LYS A 123 13.94 1.20 30.63
CA LYS A 123 14.23 2.04 29.46
C LYS A 123 14.67 1.24 28.23
N LYS A 124 15.12 -0.01 28.38
CA LYS A 124 15.56 -0.89 27.29
C LYS A 124 14.64 -0.89 26.08
N ILE A 125 13.36 -1.20 26.26
CA ILE A 125 12.38 -1.28 25.16
C ILE A 125 12.28 0.07 24.43
N ILE A 126 12.25 1.17 25.18
CA ILE A 126 12.16 2.52 24.61
C ILE A 126 13.42 2.85 23.81
N VAL A 127 14.60 2.49 24.31
CA VAL A 127 15.87 2.70 23.60
C VAL A 127 15.90 1.91 22.30
N GLU A 128 15.52 0.63 22.33
CA GLU A 128 15.46 -0.22 21.13
C GLU A 128 14.50 0.35 20.07
N GLU A 129 13.29 0.75 20.47
CA GLU A 129 12.32 1.39 19.58
C GLU A 129 12.84 2.70 18.97
N LEU A 130 13.53 3.53 19.76
CA LEU A 130 14.11 4.79 19.31
C LEU A 130 15.25 4.55 18.31
N VAL A 131 16.16 3.61 18.57
CA VAL A 131 17.25 3.27 17.64
C VAL A 131 16.69 2.82 16.30
N GLN A 132 15.69 1.93 16.30
CA GLN A 132 15.07 1.47 15.05
C GLN A 132 14.37 2.60 14.30
N ARG A 133 13.66 3.48 15.02
CA ARG A 133 13.01 4.65 14.44
C ARG A 133 14.01 5.60 13.77
N PHE A 134 15.13 5.89 14.44
CA PHE A 134 16.15 6.77 13.88
C PHE A 134 16.85 6.17 12.67
N ARG A 135 17.16 4.86 12.68
CA ARG A 135 17.72 4.15 11.52
C ARG A 135 16.77 4.22 10.32
N LYS A 136 15.50 3.91 10.54
CA LYS A 136 14.48 3.97 9.47
C LYS A 136 14.31 5.38 8.89
N ALA A 137 14.38 6.41 9.73
CA ALA A 137 14.30 7.79 9.28
C ALA A 137 15.51 8.18 8.41
N ASP A 138 16.73 7.83 8.84
CA ASP A 138 17.97 8.08 8.08
C ASP A 138 17.98 7.34 6.73
N GLU A 139 17.54 6.08 6.69
CA GLU A 139 17.37 5.32 5.45
C GLU A 139 16.37 5.99 4.51
N THR A 140 15.25 6.46 5.05
CA THR A 140 14.22 7.18 4.26
C THR A 140 14.79 8.47 3.68
N ASP A 141 15.55 9.23 4.44
CA ASP A 141 16.14 10.49 3.97
C ASP A 141 17.25 10.25 2.95
N LYS A 142 18.09 9.23 3.14
CA LYS A 142 19.07 8.80 2.11
C LYS A 142 18.40 8.45 0.78
N LEU A 143 17.28 7.72 0.82
CA LEU A 143 16.51 7.39 -0.38
C LEU A 143 15.92 8.65 -1.03
N ARG A 144 15.36 9.57 -0.25
CA ARG A 144 14.84 10.85 -0.76
C ARG A 144 15.94 11.67 -1.46
N PHE A 145 17.12 11.77 -0.84
CA PHE A 145 18.25 12.48 -1.45
C PHE A 145 18.76 11.79 -2.71
N ALA A 146 18.77 10.45 -2.75
CA ALA A 146 19.14 9.70 -3.94
C ALA A 146 18.16 9.96 -5.10
N ILE A 147 16.85 9.92 -4.85
CA ILE A 147 15.81 10.21 -5.86
C ILE A 147 15.93 11.67 -6.33
N ALA A 148 16.03 12.63 -5.39
CA ALA A 148 16.15 14.05 -5.73
C ALA A 148 17.44 14.33 -6.54
N GLY A 149 18.55 13.69 -6.20
CA GLY A 149 19.81 13.80 -6.95
C GLY A 149 19.73 13.19 -8.36
N ALA A 150 19.05 12.04 -8.51
CA ALA A 150 18.84 11.42 -9.81
C ALA A 150 17.94 12.28 -10.72
N LEU A 151 16.85 12.84 -10.18
CA LEU A 151 15.97 13.78 -10.90
C LEU A 151 16.73 15.07 -11.27
N GLY A 152 17.43 15.68 -10.31
CA GLY A 152 18.16 16.93 -10.52
C GLY A 152 19.33 16.82 -11.49
N SER A 153 19.92 15.62 -11.64
CA SER A 153 20.97 15.35 -12.62
C SER A 153 20.44 14.92 -13.99
N GLY A 154 19.12 14.71 -14.13
CA GLY A 154 18.52 14.15 -15.34
C GLY A 154 18.88 12.68 -15.59
N THR A 155 19.40 11.98 -14.58
CA THR A 155 19.68 10.53 -14.66
C THR A 155 18.39 9.72 -14.77
N ILE A 156 17.31 10.22 -14.18
CA ILE A 156 15.95 9.68 -14.29
C ILE A 156 14.98 10.84 -14.50
N SER A 157 13.96 10.66 -15.33
CA SER A 157 12.90 11.65 -15.52
C SER A 157 11.78 11.52 -14.49
N GLU A 158 10.93 12.55 -14.35
CA GLU A 158 9.74 12.47 -13.50
C GLU A 158 8.76 11.38 -13.98
N GLU A 159 8.64 11.21 -15.30
CA GLU A 159 7.83 10.17 -15.92
C GLU A 159 8.34 8.78 -15.55
N GLU A 160 9.65 8.52 -15.66
CA GLU A 160 10.25 7.22 -15.31
C GLU A 160 10.06 6.87 -13.82
N VAL A 161 10.15 7.86 -12.92
CA VAL A 161 9.84 7.67 -11.49
C VAL A 161 8.36 7.32 -11.31
N SER A 162 7.46 8.05 -11.96
CA SER A 162 6.01 7.79 -11.89
C SER A 162 5.65 6.40 -12.42
N GLU A 163 6.22 5.99 -13.55
CA GLU A 163 6.05 4.64 -14.12
C GLU A 163 6.57 3.57 -13.17
N THR A 164 7.74 3.77 -12.57
CA THR A 164 8.33 2.83 -11.60
C THR A 164 7.42 2.69 -10.37
N MET A 165 6.89 3.80 -9.86
CA MET A 165 5.94 3.81 -8.75
C MET A 165 4.64 3.09 -9.11
N ALA A 166 4.10 3.29 -10.30
CA ALA A 166 2.90 2.60 -10.78
C ALA A 166 3.14 1.08 -10.86
N LYS A 167 4.22 0.65 -11.51
CA LYS A 167 4.61 -0.76 -11.61
C LYS A 167 4.82 -1.41 -10.24
N ALA A 168 5.44 -0.70 -9.28
CA ALA A 168 5.64 -1.21 -7.93
C ALA A 168 4.30 -1.41 -7.19
N ARG A 169 3.35 -0.48 -7.32
CA ARG A 169 2.01 -0.60 -6.75
C ARG A 169 1.25 -1.78 -7.37
N GLU A 170 1.22 -1.88 -8.69
CA GLU A 170 0.53 -2.96 -9.39
C GLU A 170 1.15 -4.32 -9.06
N SER A 171 2.48 -4.39 -8.90
CA SER A 171 3.19 -5.59 -8.43
C SER A 171 2.77 -6.01 -7.02
N SER A 172 2.47 -5.04 -6.16
CA SER A 172 1.89 -5.29 -4.83
C SER A 172 0.38 -5.62 -4.87
N GLY A 173 -0.22 -5.66 -6.06
CA GLY A 173 -1.64 -5.94 -6.27
C GLY A 173 -2.54 -4.72 -6.12
N VAL A 174 -1.99 -3.50 -6.14
CA VAL A 174 -2.72 -2.23 -6.01
C VAL A 174 -2.78 -1.53 -7.36
N PHE A 175 -3.98 -1.30 -7.87
CA PHE A 175 -4.22 -0.70 -9.18
C PHE A 175 -4.84 0.68 -9.06
N ARG A 176 -4.41 1.62 -9.91
CA ARG A 176 -4.94 2.98 -9.93
C ARG A 176 -6.22 3.06 -10.77
N LEU A 177 -7.23 3.72 -10.22
CA LEU A 177 -8.46 4.05 -10.94
C LEU A 177 -8.28 5.37 -11.69
N SER A 178 -8.71 5.39 -12.95
CA SER A 178 -8.59 6.55 -13.84
C SER A 178 -9.56 7.67 -13.47
N SER A 179 -10.67 7.33 -12.81
CA SER A 179 -11.61 8.28 -12.22
C SER A 179 -11.86 7.94 -10.77
N VAL A 180 -12.22 8.93 -9.95
CA VAL A 180 -12.50 8.67 -8.54
C VAL A 180 -13.91 8.10 -8.41
N PHE A 181 -14.01 6.84 -7.98
CA PHE A 181 -15.29 6.14 -7.91
C PHE A 181 -15.81 6.07 -6.48
N LYS A 182 -17.09 6.38 -6.32
CA LYS A 182 -17.86 5.97 -5.15
C LYS A 182 -18.33 4.54 -5.38
N LEU A 183 -17.47 3.56 -5.12
CA LEU A 183 -17.84 2.14 -5.24
C LEU A 183 -18.60 1.65 -3.99
N PHE A 184 -18.35 2.24 -2.80
CA PHE A 184 -18.79 1.69 -1.51
C PHE A 184 -19.27 2.73 -0.49
N GLY A 185 -20.18 3.62 -0.88
CA GLY A 185 -20.77 4.55 0.09
C GLY A 185 -20.31 5.98 -0.14
N ASP A 186 -19.19 6.42 0.43
CA ASP A 186 -18.93 7.87 0.45
C ASP A 186 -17.47 8.29 0.24
N ALA A 187 -16.49 7.41 0.47
CA ALA A 187 -15.09 7.71 0.22
C ALA A 187 -14.74 7.43 -1.24
N PRO A 188 -14.31 8.44 -2.01
CA PRO A 188 -14.00 8.24 -3.41
C PRO A 188 -12.64 7.52 -3.50
N LEU A 189 -12.62 6.34 -4.12
CA LEU A 189 -11.42 5.50 -4.23
C LEU A 189 -10.56 5.94 -5.41
N ARG A 190 -9.25 6.05 -5.18
CA ARG A 190 -8.24 6.31 -6.22
C ARG A 190 -7.44 5.06 -6.58
N ASP A 191 -7.26 4.17 -5.62
CA ASP A 191 -6.52 2.93 -5.76
C ASP A 191 -7.39 1.79 -5.24
N ILE A 192 -7.20 0.59 -5.80
CA ILE A 192 -7.94 -0.62 -5.42
C ILE A 192 -6.98 -1.80 -5.29
N SER A 193 -7.09 -2.53 -4.18
CA SER A 193 -6.16 -3.62 -3.84
C SER A 193 -6.78 -5.00 -4.02
N LYS A 194 -6.02 -5.93 -4.59
CA LYS A 194 -6.35 -7.36 -4.60
C LYS A 194 -6.47 -7.95 -3.20
N SER A 195 -5.68 -7.46 -2.23
CA SER A 195 -5.75 -7.94 -0.84
C SER A 195 -7.12 -7.70 -0.21
N ASP A 196 -7.79 -6.64 -0.66
CA ASP A 196 -9.03 -6.14 -0.07
C ASP A 196 -10.26 -6.68 -0.82
N TYR A 197 -10.08 -7.56 -1.80
CA TYR A 197 -11.14 -8.11 -2.64
C TYR A 197 -12.33 -8.64 -1.82
N LYS A 198 -12.06 -9.45 -0.78
CA LYS A 198 -13.12 -10.00 0.10
C LYS A 198 -13.80 -8.91 0.93
N HIS A 199 -13.05 -7.89 1.36
CA HIS A 199 -13.60 -6.77 2.09
C HIS A 199 -14.57 -5.98 1.21
N TYR A 200 -14.19 -5.70 -0.04
CA TYR A 200 -15.05 -5.01 -1.00
C TYR A 200 -16.33 -5.77 -1.31
N LEU A 201 -16.28 -7.10 -1.46
CA LEU A 201 -17.48 -7.90 -1.70
C LEU A 201 -18.53 -7.82 -0.58
N ASN A 202 -18.06 -7.66 0.65
CA ASN A 202 -18.89 -7.68 1.86
C ASN A 202 -19.20 -6.28 2.39
N THR A 203 -18.69 -5.23 1.75
CA THR A 203 -18.97 -3.86 2.18
C THR A 203 -20.40 -3.50 1.81
N LYS A 204 -21.15 -2.97 2.78
CA LYS A 204 -22.51 -2.50 2.55
C LYS A 204 -22.50 -1.31 1.58
N ILE A 205 -23.28 -1.43 0.51
CA ILE A 205 -23.43 -0.41 -0.51
C ILE A 205 -24.41 0.67 -0.02
N SER A 206 -24.08 1.93 -0.28
CA SER A 206 -25.01 3.03 -0.07
C SER A 206 -26.00 3.07 -1.23
N LEU A 207 -27.28 2.98 -0.90
CA LEU A 207 -28.39 2.94 -1.84
C LEU A 207 -29.27 4.18 -1.66
N PRO A 208 -30.12 4.51 -2.64
CA PRO A 208 -31.11 5.58 -2.49
C PRO A 208 -31.97 5.39 -1.23
N PRO A 209 -32.42 6.48 -0.57
CA PRO A 209 -33.23 6.40 0.66
C PRO A 209 -34.47 5.51 0.54
N GLU A 210 -35.04 5.38 -0.66
CA GLU A 210 -36.20 4.55 -0.96
C GLU A 210 -35.91 3.04 -0.89
N MET A 211 -34.63 2.64 -0.83
CA MET A 211 -34.14 1.26 -0.79
C MET A 211 -33.47 0.92 0.54
N GLU A 212 -34.05 1.34 1.66
CA GLU A 212 -33.50 1.09 3.01
C GLU A 212 -33.24 -0.41 3.28
N ASN A 213 -34.12 -1.27 2.78
CA ASN A 213 -34.02 -2.72 2.92
C ASN A 213 -33.03 -3.38 1.95
N GLY A 214 -32.46 -2.63 1.00
CA GLY A 214 -31.61 -3.15 -0.07
C GLY A 214 -32.26 -3.05 -1.46
N LEU A 215 -31.47 -3.39 -2.49
CA LEU A 215 -31.98 -3.54 -3.84
C LEU A 215 -32.84 -4.80 -3.91
N ARG A 216 -34.10 -4.64 -4.31
CA ARG A 216 -35.02 -5.75 -4.53
C ARG A 216 -34.71 -6.45 -5.86
N LEU A 217 -34.59 -7.78 -5.82
CA LEU A 217 -34.49 -8.64 -7.00
C LEU A 217 -35.59 -9.70 -6.95
N ILE A 218 -36.09 -10.11 -8.12
CA ILE A 218 -37.18 -11.07 -8.26
C ILE A 218 -36.75 -12.27 -9.12
N SER A 219 -37.25 -13.46 -8.81
CA SER A 219 -37.09 -14.65 -9.66
C SER A 219 -38.30 -14.85 -10.58
N GLN A 220 -38.20 -15.75 -11.57
CA GLN A 220 -39.35 -16.12 -12.42
C GLN A 220 -40.56 -16.65 -11.63
N GLY A 221 -40.32 -17.27 -10.48
CA GLY A 221 -41.38 -17.78 -9.59
C GLY A 221 -42.01 -16.70 -8.69
N GLY A 222 -41.65 -15.43 -8.86
CA GLY A 222 -42.15 -14.31 -8.05
C GLY A 222 -41.55 -14.23 -6.65
N LYS A 223 -40.50 -15.00 -6.34
CA LYS A 223 -39.78 -14.88 -5.07
C LYS A 223 -38.93 -13.61 -5.09
N GLU A 224 -38.93 -12.88 -3.99
CA GLU A 224 -38.12 -11.67 -3.81
C GLU A 224 -36.95 -11.90 -2.86
N VAL A 225 -35.84 -11.20 -3.13
CA VAL A 225 -34.71 -11.04 -2.22
C VAL A 225 -34.27 -9.57 -2.21
N TYR A 226 -33.66 -9.15 -1.12
CA TYR A 226 -33.10 -7.81 -0.97
C TYR A 226 -31.61 -7.93 -0.72
N VAL A 227 -30.80 -7.19 -1.47
CA VAL A 227 -29.34 -7.26 -1.41
C VAL A 227 -28.74 -5.90 -1.08
N THR A 228 -27.70 -5.92 -0.25
CA THR A 228 -26.99 -4.74 0.23
C THR A 228 -25.47 -4.84 0.04
N THR A 229 -24.96 -6.01 -0.32
CA THR A 229 -23.55 -6.24 -0.63
C THR A 229 -23.37 -6.83 -2.03
N LEU A 230 -22.15 -6.75 -2.57
CA LEU A 230 -21.83 -7.36 -3.87
C LEU A 230 -21.85 -8.88 -3.79
N GLN A 231 -21.49 -9.47 -2.64
CA GLN A 231 -21.57 -10.91 -2.43
C GLN A 231 -23.03 -11.39 -2.52
N GLU A 232 -23.95 -10.77 -1.77
CA GLU A 232 -25.38 -11.10 -1.81
C GLU A 232 -25.96 -10.93 -3.22
N PHE A 233 -25.58 -9.87 -3.93
CA PHE A 233 -26.00 -9.64 -5.30
C PHE A 233 -25.52 -10.74 -6.26
N GLN A 234 -24.24 -11.11 -6.19
CA GLN A 234 -23.69 -12.19 -7.01
C GLN A 234 -24.42 -13.51 -6.75
N GLU A 235 -24.65 -13.85 -5.47
CA GLU A 235 -25.39 -15.05 -5.08
C GLU A 235 -26.84 -15.02 -5.61
N ALA A 236 -27.51 -13.88 -5.57
CA ALA A 236 -28.86 -13.72 -6.10
C ALA A 236 -28.90 -13.91 -7.63
N VAL A 237 -27.99 -13.27 -8.37
CA VAL A 237 -27.90 -13.42 -9.84
C VAL A 237 -27.58 -14.86 -10.25
N ASP A 238 -26.68 -15.54 -9.53
CA ASP A 238 -26.35 -16.95 -9.76
C ASP A 238 -27.58 -17.86 -9.54
N ASN A 239 -28.54 -17.42 -8.74
CA ASN A 239 -29.84 -18.07 -8.51
C ASN A 239 -30.96 -17.49 -9.41
N SER A 240 -30.62 -16.83 -10.51
CA SER A 240 -31.56 -16.29 -11.51
C SER A 240 -32.55 -15.24 -10.99
N PHE A 241 -32.13 -14.45 -9.99
CA PHE A 241 -32.84 -13.23 -9.60
C PHE A 241 -32.38 -12.04 -10.45
N TYR A 242 -33.29 -11.12 -10.74
CA TYR A 242 -33.04 -9.94 -11.56
C TYR A 242 -33.83 -8.72 -11.07
N ALA A 243 -33.35 -7.52 -11.40
CA ALA A 243 -34.08 -6.28 -11.16
C ALA A 243 -35.31 -6.17 -12.07
N TYR A 244 -36.45 -5.75 -11.54
CA TYR A 244 -37.73 -5.78 -12.26
C TYR A 244 -38.11 -4.46 -12.92
N SER A 245 -37.91 -3.34 -12.22
CA SER A 245 -38.26 -2.00 -12.71
C SER A 245 -37.05 -1.25 -13.29
N ASN A 246 -37.30 -0.26 -14.15
CA ASN A 246 -36.23 0.60 -14.69
C ASN A 246 -35.40 1.28 -13.60
N PHE A 247 -36.04 1.66 -12.49
CA PHE A 247 -35.34 2.24 -11.34
C PHE A 247 -34.40 1.23 -10.68
N GLU A 248 -34.89 0.03 -10.39
CA GLU A 248 -34.09 -1.06 -9.84
C GLU A 248 -32.95 -1.45 -10.79
N MET A 249 -33.19 -1.56 -12.10
CA MET A 249 -32.15 -1.87 -13.10
C MET A 249 -31.06 -0.81 -13.13
N SER A 250 -31.43 0.47 -13.03
CA SER A 250 -30.45 1.57 -12.96
C SER A 250 -29.59 1.47 -11.70
N VAL A 251 -30.20 1.19 -10.54
CA VAL A 251 -29.46 1.03 -9.27
C VAL A 251 -28.61 -0.24 -9.28
N GLU A 252 -29.17 -1.36 -9.75
CA GLU A 252 -28.49 -2.64 -9.96
C GLU A 252 -27.17 -2.43 -10.71
N PHE A 253 -27.24 -1.76 -11.85
CA PHE A 253 -26.07 -1.59 -12.66
C PHE A 253 -25.02 -0.67 -12.00
N GLN A 254 -25.45 0.50 -11.52
CA GLN A 254 -24.52 1.51 -11.00
C GLN A 254 -23.85 1.10 -9.70
N SER A 255 -24.59 0.42 -8.83
CA SER A 255 -24.20 0.11 -7.46
C SER A 255 -23.73 -1.34 -7.28
N PHE A 256 -24.11 -2.26 -8.18
CA PHE A 256 -23.75 -3.68 -8.06
C PHE A 256 -22.98 -4.21 -9.27
N LYS A 257 -23.59 -4.27 -10.47
CA LYS A 257 -22.94 -4.90 -11.64
C LYS A 257 -21.61 -4.24 -12.00
N ARG A 258 -21.54 -2.91 -12.05
CA ARG A 258 -20.30 -2.18 -12.40
C ARG A 258 -19.19 -2.37 -11.36
N PRO A 259 -19.41 -2.14 -10.04
CA PRO A 259 -18.39 -2.45 -9.03
C PRO A 259 -17.94 -3.91 -9.04
N LEU A 260 -18.87 -4.85 -9.18
CA LEU A 260 -18.57 -6.28 -9.24
C LEU A 260 -17.73 -6.64 -10.47
N ALA A 261 -18.08 -6.15 -11.65
CA ALA A 261 -17.30 -6.35 -12.87
C ALA A 261 -15.88 -5.76 -12.76
N LEU A 262 -15.74 -4.58 -12.14
CA LEU A 262 -14.43 -3.98 -11.86
C LEU A 262 -13.61 -4.86 -10.90
N LEU A 263 -14.19 -5.34 -9.81
CA LEU A 263 -13.52 -6.24 -8.86
C LEU A 263 -13.07 -7.55 -9.53
N GLN A 264 -13.95 -8.16 -10.34
CA GLN A 264 -13.61 -9.36 -11.10
C GLN A 264 -12.45 -9.11 -12.07
N THR A 265 -12.43 -7.94 -12.72
CA THR A 265 -11.33 -7.52 -13.60
C THR A 265 -10.03 -7.38 -12.83
N ILE A 266 -10.05 -6.75 -11.64
CA ILE A 266 -8.87 -6.59 -10.78
C ILE A 266 -8.32 -7.93 -10.30
N LYS A 267 -9.20 -8.91 -10.03
CA LYS A 267 -8.77 -10.26 -9.66
C LYS A 267 -7.86 -10.88 -10.73
N ALA A 268 -8.17 -10.65 -12.01
CA ALA A 268 -7.37 -11.12 -13.15
C ALA A 268 -6.19 -10.20 -13.50
N ALA A 269 -6.26 -8.91 -13.15
CA ALA A 269 -5.30 -7.88 -13.55
C ALA A 269 -3.85 -8.18 -13.15
N LYS A 270 -2.90 -7.82 -14.00
CA LYS A 270 -1.46 -7.92 -13.77
C LYS A 270 -0.78 -6.62 -14.17
N VAL A 271 0.48 -6.49 -13.76
CA VAL A 271 1.37 -5.44 -14.28
C VAL A 271 1.61 -5.75 -15.76
N PRO A 272 1.32 -4.81 -16.68
CA PRO A 272 1.62 -5.01 -18.08
C PRO A 272 3.14 -5.00 -18.31
N GLU A 273 3.61 -5.88 -19.20
CA GLU A 273 4.99 -5.88 -19.69
C GLU A 273 5.20 -4.79 -20.74
N LYS A 274 4.15 -4.52 -21.53
CA LYS A 274 4.15 -3.52 -22.60
C LYS A 274 2.87 -2.69 -22.60
N SER A 275 2.99 -1.41 -22.93
CA SER A 275 1.85 -0.52 -23.18
C SER A 275 1.97 0.12 -24.55
N PHE A 276 0.84 0.18 -25.26
CA PHE A 276 0.67 0.95 -26.50
C PHE A 276 -0.25 2.16 -26.30
N ILE A 277 -0.57 2.50 -25.04
CA ILE A 277 -1.55 3.54 -24.68
C ILE A 277 -1.05 4.54 -23.62
N ASP A 278 0.12 4.31 -23.00
CA ASP A 278 0.66 5.22 -21.98
C ASP A 278 1.68 6.22 -22.54
N ASN A 279 2.45 5.86 -23.57
CA ASN A 279 3.43 6.76 -24.20
C ASN A 279 3.41 6.66 -25.75
N PRO A 280 2.82 7.64 -26.46
CA PRO A 280 2.06 8.76 -25.93
C PRO A 280 0.78 8.29 -25.22
N ARG A 281 0.24 9.11 -24.31
CA ARG A 281 -1.00 8.77 -23.62
C ARG A 281 -2.17 8.83 -24.58
N ILE A 282 -2.68 7.66 -24.94
CA ILE A 282 -3.86 7.43 -25.79
C ILE A 282 -5.02 7.00 -24.88
N GLY A 283 -6.22 7.50 -25.15
CA GLY A 283 -7.42 7.20 -24.40
C GLY A 283 -8.70 7.44 -25.19
N LEU A 284 -9.79 7.70 -24.48
CA LEU A 284 -11.12 7.83 -25.06
C LEU A 284 -11.32 9.07 -25.95
N SER A 285 -10.44 10.06 -25.85
CA SER A 285 -10.44 11.23 -26.73
C SER A 285 -9.87 10.95 -28.13
N ASP A 286 -9.08 9.88 -28.28
CA ASP A 286 -8.42 9.52 -29.53
C ASP A 286 -9.38 8.75 -30.45
N ILE A 287 -10.44 9.42 -30.89
CA ILE A 287 -11.56 8.80 -31.62
C ILE A 287 -11.18 8.21 -32.99
N SER A 288 -10.00 8.55 -33.52
CA SER A 288 -9.43 7.89 -34.70
C SER A 288 -8.94 6.47 -34.43
N LEU A 289 -8.70 6.14 -33.16
CA LEU A 289 -8.28 4.81 -32.71
C LEU A 289 -9.43 4.00 -32.10
N LEU A 290 -10.59 4.63 -31.83
CA LEU A 290 -11.75 3.93 -31.31
C LEU A 290 -12.58 3.33 -32.45
N PRO A 291 -12.89 2.02 -32.42
CA PRO A 291 -13.72 1.41 -33.45
C PRO A 291 -15.17 1.92 -33.36
N ALA A 292 -15.80 2.17 -34.51
CA ALA A 292 -17.20 2.58 -34.61
C ALA A 292 -18.17 1.52 -34.07
N THR A 293 -17.73 0.26 -33.99
CA THR A 293 -18.47 -0.84 -33.35
C THR A 293 -18.65 -0.66 -31.83
N LEU A 294 -18.11 0.40 -31.22
CA LEU A 294 -18.45 0.80 -29.86
C LEU A 294 -19.73 1.64 -29.79
N LEU A 295 -20.25 2.15 -30.90
CA LEU A 295 -21.45 2.98 -30.87
C LEU A 295 -22.69 2.12 -30.64
N PHE A 296 -23.68 2.69 -29.98
CA PHE A 296 -24.99 2.07 -29.83
C PHE A 296 -25.68 1.93 -31.19
N LEU A 297 -26.35 0.80 -31.41
CA LEU A 297 -27.14 0.53 -32.62
C LEU A 297 -28.56 0.10 -32.25
N THR A 298 -29.52 0.40 -33.12
CA THR A 298 -30.92 -0.01 -32.90
C THR A 298 -31.05 -1.53 -32.93
N GLU A 299 -30.23 -2.22 -33.72
CA GLU A 299 -30.20 -3.68 -33.76
C GLU A 299 -29.86 -4.33 -32.40
N ASP A 300 -29.19 -3.62 -31.48
CA ASP A 300 -28.90 -4.12 -30.12
C ASP A 300 -30.18 -4.24 -29.27
N MET A 301 -31.29 -3.61 -29.71
CA MET A 301 -32.57 -3.58 -28.98
C MET A 301 -33.65 -4.49 -29.57
N THR A 302 -33.52 -4.88 -30.83
CA THR A 302 -34.63 -5.49 -31.58
C THR A 302 -34.12 -6.57 -32.54
N ASN A 303 -34.95 -7.58 -32.74
CA ASN A 303 -34.73 -8.61 -33.76
C ASN A 303 -35.42 -8.28 -35.09
N ASP A 304 -35.87 -7.04 -35.28
CA ASP A 304 -36.48 -6.60 -36.54
C ASP A 304 -35.43 -6.63 -37.67
N PRO A 305 -35.67 -7.42 -38.74
CA PRO A 305 -34.73 -7.53 -39.86
C PRO A 305 -34.36 -6.21 -40.53
N ALA A 306 -35.18 -5.16 -40.40
CA ALA A 306 -34.90 -3.84 -40.95
C ALA A 306 -33.65 -3.17 -40.34
N PHE A 307 -33.26 -3.57 -39.12
CA PHE A 307 -32.06 -3.06 -38.44
C PHE A 307 -30.92 -4.06 -38.44
N ALA A 308 -31.09 -5.27 -39.00
CA ALA A 308 -30.03 -6.27 -38.97
C ALA A 308 -28.83 -5.87 -39.84
N GLY A 309 -27.62 -5.98 -39.29
CA GLY A 309 -26.37 -5.78 -40.03
C GLY A 309 -25.72 -4.42 -39.80
N GLN A 310 -26.30 -3.55 -38.98
CA GLN A 310 -25.73 -2.25 -38.66
C GLN A 310 -24.32 -2.37 -38.05
N ARG A 311 -24.03 -3.41 -37.25
CA ARG A 311 -22.70 -3.66 -36.66
C ARG A 311 -21.68 -3.97 -37.73
N GLU A 312 -22.08 -4.77 -38.72
CA GLU A 312 -21.20 -5.20 -39.80
C GLU A 312 -20.76 -4.00 -40.64
N GLU A 313 -21.68 -3.08 -40.92
CA GLU A 313 -21.40 -1.84 -41.66
C GLU A 313 -20.40 -0.91 -40.95
N LEU A 314 -20.29 -1.02 -39.62
CA LEU A 314 -19.33 -0.26 -38.82
C LEU A 314 -17.97 -0.94 -38.68
N LYS A 315 -17.81 -2.20 -39.09
CA LYS A 315 -16.52 -2.90 -38.96
C LYS A 315 -15.44 -2.21 -39.79
N GLY A 316 -14.27 -2.07 -39.19
CA GLY A 316 -13.11 -1.44 -39.81
C GLY A 316 -13.16 0.10 -39.85
N ARG A 317 -14.28 0.72 -39.47
CA ARG A 317 -14.40 2.18 -39.35
C ARG A 317 -14.04 2.63 -37.93
N SER A 318 -13.43 3.79 -37.81
CA SER A 318 -13.23 4.50 -36.56
C SER A 318 -14.42 5.41 -36.24
N ILE A 319 -14.55 5.84 -34.98
CA ILE A 319 -15.51 6.88 -34.60
C ILE A 319 -15.18 8.20 -35.33
N GLN A 320 -13.90 8.51 -35.53
CA GLN A 320 -13.47 9.69 -36.30
C GLN A 320 -14.00 9.68 -37.73
N ASP A 321 -14.06 8.52 -38.39
CA ASP A 321 -14.57 8.42 -39.77
C ASP A 321 -16.03 8.89 -39.84
N LEU A 322 -16.86 8.47 -38.88
CA LEU A 322 -18.27 8.87 -38.77
C LEU A 322 -18.45 10.34 -38.39
N VAL A 323 -17.59 10.86 -37.51
CA VAL A 323 -17.62 12.29 -37.14
C VAL A 323 -17.21 13.16 -38.33
N SER A 324 -16.24 12.71 -39.12
CA SER A 324 -15.73 13.45 -40.28
C SER A 324 -16.72 13.46 -41.45
N SER A 325 -17.51 12.39 -41.63
CA SER A 325 -18.61 12.36 -42.62
C SER A 325 -19.86 13.12 -42.17
N GLY A 326 -19.96 13.46 -40.88
CA GLY A 326 -21.13 14.11 -40.30
C GLY A 326 -22.24 13.15 -39.84
N ASP A 327 -21.99 11.84 -39.87
CA ASP A 327 -22.95 10.80 -39.45
C ASP A 327 -23.03 10.69 -37.91
N ALA A 328 -21.93 11.00 -37.22
CA ALA A 328 -21.84 10.99 -35.76
C ALA A 328 -21.47 12.37 -35.21
N ARG A 329 -21.85 12.65 -33.97
CA ARG A 329 -21.52 13.90 -33.28
C ARG A 329 -20.95 13.63 -31.90
N VAL A 330 -19.80 14.23 -31.61
CA VAL A 330 -19.26 14.27 -30.25
C VAL A 330 -20.10 15.21 -29.39
N THR A 331 -20.67 14.70 -28.30
CA THR A 331 -21.51 15.47 -27.36
C THR A 331 -20.80 15.83 -26.06
N ARG A 332 -19.76 15.07 -25.70
CA ARG A 332 -18.97 15.30 -24.49
C ARG A 332 -17.54 14.85 -24.70
N VAL A 333 -16.58 15.62 -24.20
CA VAL A 333 -15.17 15.25 -24.13
C VAL A 333 -14.64 15.60 -22.74
N GLY A 334 -13.90 14.67 -22.14
CA GLY A 334 -13.11 14.89 -20.94
C GLY A 334 -11.89 13.98 -20.95
N ALA A 335 -10.94 14.21 -20.03
CA ALA A 335 -9.65 13.51 -20.02
C ALA A 335 -9.77 11.97 -20.04
N ASN A 336 -10.81 11.43 -19.40
CA ASN A 336 -11.07 9.99 -19.30
C ASN A 336 -12.49 9.63 -19.73
N SER A 337 -13.14 10.44 -20.58
CA SER A 337 -14.55 10.24 -20.91
C SER A 337 -14.94 10.83 -22.26
N ILE A 338 -15.88 10.20 -22.95
CA ILE A 338 -16.43 10.70 -24.21
C ILE A 338 -17.92 10.38 -24.33
N GLY A 339 -18.67 11.25 -25.01
CA GLY A 339 -20.05 11.02 -25.43
C GLY A 339 -20.19 11.22 -26.93
N ILE A 340 -20.89 10.30 -27.61
CA ILE A 340 -21.13 10.29 -29.05
C ILE A 340 -22.63 10.06 -29.30
N ASP A 341 -23.23 10.89 -30.14
CA ASP A 341 -24.52 10.63 -30.76
C ASP A 341 -24.33 10.00 -32.13
N TYR A 342 -25.10 8.96 -32.43
CA TYR A 342 -25.10 8.26 -33.73
C TYR A 342 -26.45 7.56 -33.92
N ASP A 343 -27.02 7.68 -35.13
CA ASP A 343 -28.24 6.97 -35.56
C ASP A 343 -29.40 6.97 -34.53
N GLY A 344 -29.75 8.16 -34.00
CA GLY A 344 -30.82 8.29 -33.00
C GLY A 344 -30.48 7.76 -31.60
N GLY A 345 -29.28 7.21 -31.44
CA GLY A 345 -28.72 6.73 -30.19
C GLY A 345 -27.71 7.68 -29.55
N ARG A 346 -27.44 7.41 -28.27
CA ARG A 346 -26.35 8.02 -27.50
C ARG A 346 -25.46 6.92 -26.95
N THR A 347 -24.15 7.14 -27.02
CA THR A 347 -23.11 6.32 -26.40
C THR A 347 -22.29 7.20 -25.49
N PHE A 348 -22.00 6.74 -24.28
CA PHE A 348 -21.07 7.39 -23.38
C PHE A 348 -20.09 6.38 -22.82
N MET A 349 -18.83 6.78 -22.72
CA MET A 349 -17.75 5.94 -22.22
C MET A 349 -16.92 6.73 -21.22
N PHE A 350 -16.42 6.05 -20.20
CA PHE A 350 -15.36 6.60 -19.35
C PHE A 350 -14.40 5.52 -18.86
N GLU A 351 -13.14 5.89 -18.69
CA GLU A 351 -12.06 5.00 -18.28
C GLU A 351 -12.19 4.68 -16.77
N LEU A 352 -12.15 3.38 -16.45
CA LEU A 352 -12.17 2.86 -15.08
C LEU A 352 -10.73 2.70 -14.56
N MET A 353 -9.89 2.00 -15.32
CA MET A 353 -8.49 1.70 -14.97
C MET A 353 -7.71 1.22 -16.20
N ARG A 354 -6.40 1.08 -16.05
CA ARG A 354 -5.50 0.44 -17.02
C ARG A 354 -4.70 -0.66 -16.33
N ALA A 355 -4.59 -1.84 -16.93
CA ALA A 355 -3.78 -2.98 -16.46
C ALA A 355 -3.74 -4.06 -17.54
N ASP A 356 -2.89 -5.07 -17.41
CA ASP A 356 -3.01 -6.31 -18.19
C ASP A 356 -4.12 -7.19 -17.58
N VAL A 357 -5.32 -7.18 -18.16
CA VAL A 357 -6.49 -7.93 -17.64
C VAL A 357 -6.86 -9.13 -18.50
N THR A 358 -6.30 -9.20 -19.71
CA THR A 358 -6.39 -10.36 -20.60
C THR A 358 -5.32 -11.42 -20.26
N GLY A 359 -4.23 -11.01 -19.63
CA GLY A 359 -3.10 -11.84 -19.21
C GLY A 359 -2.11 -12.14 -20.32
N ASP A 360 -2.07 -11.31 -21.37
CA ASP A 360 -1.16 -11.41 -22.53
C ASP A 360 0.10 -10.53 -22.39
N GLY A 361 0.23 -9.81 -21.28
CA GLY A 361 1.34 -8.89 -21.00
C GLY A 361 1.16 -7.49 -21.61
N ILE A 362 0.07 -7.24 -22.34
CA ILE A 362 -0.24 -5.94 -22.94
C ILE A 362 -1.19 -5.17 -22.01
N GLN A 363 -0.95 -3.87 -21.87
CA GLN A 363 -1.84 -3.02 -21.10
C GLN A 363 -3.18 -2.82 -21.81
N ASP A 364 -4.25 -3.14 -21.10
CA ASP A 364 -5.62 -2.92 -21.51
C ASP A 364 -6.21 -1.66 -20.86
N MET A 365 -7.19 -1.06 -21.53
CA MET A 365 -8.01 0.01 -20.99
C MET A 365 -9.39 -0.54 -20.61
N VAL A 366 -9.68 -0.57 -19.32
CA VAL A 366 -11.00 -1.01 -18.81
C VAL A 366 -11.91 0.20 -18.78
N ILE A 367 -13.05 0.12 -19.49
CA ILE A 367 -13.99 1.22 -19.61
C ILE A 367 -15.37 0.84 -19.09
N HIS A 368 -16.07 1.84 -18.59
CA HIS A 368 -17.51 1.82 -18.58
C HIS A 368 -18.01 2.22 -19.96
N TRP A 369 -18.91 1.41 -20.49
CA TRP A 369 -19.66 1.71 -21.70
C TRP A 369 -21.13 1.79 -21.34
N GLY A 370 -21.80 2.85 -21.76
CA GLY A 370 -23.23 3.00 -21.59
C GLY A 370 -23.87 3.60 -22.82
N ALA A 371 -25.11 3.22 -23.06
CA ALA A 371 -25.82 3.51 -24.28
C ALA A 371 -27.33 3.65 -24.05
N GLY A 372 -28.01 4.25 -25.02
CA GLY A 372 -29.47 4.28 -25.06
C GLY A 372 -30.00 5.09 -26.23
N VAL A 373 -31.32 5.21 -26.30
CA VAL A 373 -32.01 5.93 -27.38
C VAL A 373 -32.36 7.36 -26.95
N HIS A 374 -32.26 8.31 -27.85
CA HIS A 374 -32.74 9.67 -27.59
C HIS A 374 -34.26 9.71 -27.42
N GLY A 375 -34.73 10.40 -26.39
CA GLY A 375 -36.17 10.52 -26.10
C GLY A 375 -36.86 9.22 -25.63
N GLY A 376 -36.13 8.11 -25.55
CA GLY A 376 -36.62 6.82 -25.04
C GLY A 376 -36.21 6.56 -23.59
N THR A 377 -36.77 5.49 -23.02
CA THR A 377 -36.39 4.98 -21.69
C THR A 377 -35.38 3.85 -21.75
N TYR A 378 -35.12 3.28 -22.94
CA TYR A 378 -34.13 2.22 -23.09
C TYR A 378 -32.73 2.76 -22.83
N GLY A 379 -32.03 2.07 -21.93
CA GLY A 379 -30.60 2.26 -21.69
C GLY A 379 -29.98 0.94 -21.31
N THR A 380 -28.75 0.74 -21.76
CA THR A 380 -27.93 -0.43 -21.43
C THR A 380 -26.53 0.04 -21.10
N ALA A 381 -25.80 -0.75 -20.32
CA ALA A 381 -24.43 -0.43 -19.99
C ALA A 381 -23.66 -1.68 -19.58
N SER A 382 -22.35 -1.62 -19.72
CA SER A 382 -21.43 -2.73 -19.51
C SER A 382 -20.05 -2.23 -19.12
N VAL A 383 -19.22 -3.13 -18.60
CA VAL A 383 -17.77 -2.91 -18.47
C VAL A 383 -17.10 -3.63 -19.62
N LEU A 384 -16.34 -2.89 -20.43
CA LEU A 384 -15.63 -3.42 -21.59
C LEU A 384 -14.12 -3.30 -21.37
N VAL A 385 -13.37 -4.21 -21.99
CA VAL A 385 -11.92 -4.15 -22.06
C VAL A 385 -11.54 -3.75 -23.47
N LEU A 386 -10.76 -2.68 -23.61
CA LEU A 386 -10.22 -2.22 -24.87
C LEU A 386 -8.73 -2.51 -24.91
N THR A 387 -8.32 -3.32 -25.89
CA THR A 387 -6.92 -3.69 -26.09
C THR A 387 -6.40 -3.09 -27.39
N ARG A 388 -5.19 -2.56 -27.36
CA ARG A 388 -4.46 -2.07 -28.52
C ARG A 388 -3.15 -2.82 -28.63
N LEU A 389 -2.98 -3.61 -29.70
CA LEU A 389 -1.87 -4.57 -29.83
C LEU A 389 -0.62 -3.98 -30.49
N THR A 390 -0.77 -2.88 -31.24
CA THR A 390 0.34 -2.19 -31.93
C THR A 390 0.12 -0.68 -32.02
N GLU A 391 1.16 0.06 -32.41
CA GLU A 391 1.11 1.52 -32.59
C GLU A 391 0.26 2.00 -33.78
N ASN A 392 -0.13 1.11 -34.69
CA ASN A 392 -0.86 1.49 -35.91
C ASN A 392 -2.30 0.94 -35.94
N GLU A 393 -2.68 0.16 -34.94
CA GLU A 393 -4.01 -0.45 -34.89
C GLU A 393 -4.97 0.35 -34.01
N MET A 394 -6.26 0.23 -34.33
CA MET A 394 -7.36 0.67 -33.48
C MET A 394 -7.46 -0.22 -32.22
N PHE A 395 -8.21 0.27 -31.23
CA PHE A 395 -8.66 -0.57 -30.14
C PHE A 395 -9.55 -1.70 -30.65
N SER A 396 -9.47 -2.83 -29.96
CA SER A 396 -10.39 -3.96 -30.10
C SER A 396 -11.09 -4.21 -28.77
N VAL A 397 -12.35 -4.64 -28.83
CA VAL A 397 -13.09 -5.05 -27.64
C VAL A 397 -12.71 -6.49 -27.31
N THR A 398 -12.12 -6.71 -26.14
CA THR A 398 -11.68 -8.02 -25.66
C THR A 398 -12.44 -8.42 -24.39
N ARG A 399 -12.30 -9.68 -23.97
CA ARG A 399 -12.86 -10.18 -22.71
C ARG A 399 -11.77 -10.30 -21.67
N ALA A 400 -12.01 -9.80 -20.46
CA ALA A 400 -11.13 -10.04 -19.32
C ALA A 400 -11.04 -11.55 -19.02
N LYS A 401 -9.86 -12.00 -18.60
CA LYS A 401 -9.63 -13.41 -18.30
C LYS A 401 -10.45 -13.85 -17.07
N GLY A 402 -11.40 -14.76 -17.28
CA GLY A 402 -12.24 -15.29 -16.20
C GLY A 402 -13.50 -14.47 -15.88
N ALA A 403 -13.88 -13.51 -16.73
CA ALA A 403 -15.18 -12.84 -16.62
C ALA A 403 -16.32 -13.84 -16.89
N SER A 404 -17.29 -13.92 -15.97
CA SER A 404 -18.50 -14.74 -16.12
C SER A 404 -19.40 -14.16 -17.22
N ALA A 405 -19.99 -15.01 -18.06
CA ALA A 405 -20.89 -14.61 -19.15
C ALA A 405 -22.17 -13.90 -18.66
N HIS A 406 -22.49 -13.98 -17.36
CA HIS A 406 -23.74 -13.49 -16.78
C HIS A 406 -23.81 -11.99 -16.52
N LEU A 407 -22.74 -11.22 -16.76
CA LEU A 407 -22.70 -9.77 -16.50
C LEU A 407 -22.91 -8.88 -17.75
N GLN A 408 -23.24 -9.48 -18.90
CA GLN A 408 -23.46 -8.75 -20.18
C GLN A 408 -24.94 -8.69 -20.60
N GLY A 409 -25.87 -8.79 -19.63
CA GLY A 409 -27.31 -8.65 -19.85
C GLY A 409 -27.80 -7.23 -19.62
#